data_AF-A0A453RQA5-F1
#
_entry.id   AF-A0A453RQA5-F1
#
_cell.length_a   1.000
_cell.length_b   1.000
_cell.length_c   1.000
_cell.angle_alpha   90.00
_cell.angle_beta   90.00
_cell.angle_gamma   90.00
#
_symmetry.space_group_name_H-M   'P 1'
#
loop_
_entity.id
_entity.type
_entity.pdbx_description
1 polymer ?
#
loop_
_entity_poly.entity_id
_entity_poly.type
_entity_poly.pdbx_seq_one_letter_code
_entity_poly.pdbx_strand_id
1 'polypeptide(L)'
;MSTTSVPRIFLPRAGSSPPGRDKRDAPVRCCPRPHATTSTNAYWRKPSGKHRLARSSQDPPRTIAACFSLSQSLATTTAAYAAMDAATSTTLLYGALLVAAFLYVATLRRGRGRGEGGLPPGPRGLPLLGSLLSLDPDLHTYFAGLADKYGPIFSIRLGSKLGIVITSPALAREVLRDNDLVFSSRDIPDAARSISYGGGQNIVWNPVGPTWRLLRRVCVREMLSPAGLQNVHGLRRREFRATLAHLHSMASAGKPVDVGAQMFLTTMNVITGTLWGGNIGTESERTAVGKEFRELVAEITEMLGAPNVSDFFPALAPFDLQGIRKKSDALKDRFDEIFGRIIEKRVEADRAGGDTAEDFLEYMLKMEKEGGDGKAAFTMTNVKALLMVSCDDHRIW
;
A
#
# COMPACT_ATOMS: atom_id res chain seq x y z
N MET A 1 19.75 -53.54 -13.02
CA MET A 1 18.34 -53.85 -12.69
C MET A 1 18.11 -53.26 -11.30
N SER A 2 17.36 -52.20 -11.07
CA SER A 2 16.10 -51.76 -11.65
C SER A 2 15.99 -50.23 -11.56
N THR A 3 15.40 -49.67 -12.61
CA THR A 3 15.11 -48.26 -12.87
C THR A 3 13.68 -47.89 -12.45
N THR A 4 13.48 -46.73 -11.82
CA THR A 4 12.17 -46.04 -11.76
C THR A 4 12.41 -44.58 -11.30
N SER A 5 12.50 -43.61 -12.21
CA SER A 5 11.43 -42.86 -12.91
C SER A 5 10.97 -41.62 -12.14
N VAL A 6 11.52 -40.46 -12.55
CA VAL A 6 11.11 -39.11 -12.17
C VAL A 6 9.89 -38.69 -13.01
N PRO A 7 8.82 -38.10 -12.44
CA PRO A 7 7.74 -37.55 -13.25
C PRO A 7 8.10 -36.16 -13.79
N ARG A 8 8.04 -36.04 -15.13
CA ARG A 8 8.11 -34.79 -15.89
C ARG A 8 6.80 -34.01 -15.72
N ILE A 9 6.88 -32.74 -15.33
CA ILE A 9 5.76 -31.79 -15.39
C ILE A 9 5.86 -31.01 -16.70
N PHE A 10 4.74 -30.97 -17.41
CA PHE A 10 4.53 -30.37 -18.74
C PHE A 10 4.35 -28.85 -18.62
N LEU A 11 5.09 -28.07 -19.41
CA LEU A 11 4.86 -26.63 -19.65
C LEU A 11 4.31 -26.44 -21.07
N PRO A 12 3.28 -25.59 -21.31
CA PRO A 12 2.96 -25.13 -22.65
C PRO A 12 3.79 -23.91 -23.05
N ARG A 13 4.22 -23.94 -24.31
CA ARG A 13 5.11 -22.99 -25.01
C ARG A 13 4.29 -21.88 -25.69
N ALA A 14 4.92 -20.72 -25.83
CA ALA A 14 4.40 -19.53 -26.51
C ALA A 14 4.10 -19.74 -28.01
N GLY A 15 3.14 -18.97 -28.52
CA GLY A 15 2.82 -18.83 -29.95
C GLY A 15 2.65 -17.35 -30.32
N SER A 16 3.28 -16.98 -31.43
CA SER A 16 3.50 -15.65 -32.00
C SER A 16 2.33 -15.11 -32.87
N SER A 17 2.23 -13.77 -32.94
CA SER A 17 1.40 -12.87 -33.80
C SER A 17 1.69 -13.00 -35.33
N PRO A 18 1.19 -12.16 -36.30
CA PRO A 18 0.23 -11.00 -36.32
C PRO A 18 -0.68 -11.01 -37.62
N PRO A 19 -1.07 -9.90 -38.34
CA PRO A 19 -1.41 -8.48 -38.03
C PRO A 19 -2.75 -7.93 -38.64
N GLY A 20 -3.21 -6.77 -38.10
CA GLY A 20 -3.54 -5.56 -38.91
C GLY A 20 -5.02 -5.18 -39.20
N ARG A 21 -5.49 -4.02 -38.69
CA ARG A 21 -5.83 -2.79 -39.46
C ARG A 21 -6.58 -1.71 -38.64
N ASP A 22 -5.90 -0.58 -38.49
CA ASP A 22 -6.26 0.85 -38.70
C ASP A 22 -7.72 1.35 -38.58
N LYS A 23 -7.90 2.42 -37.78
CA LYS A 23 -8.72 3.65 -37.98
C LYS A 23 -8.75 4.45 -36.65
N ARG A 24 -7.94 5.49 -36.46
CA ARG A 24 -8.10 6.92 -36.82
C ARG A 24 -9.26 7.68 -36.15
N ASP A 25 -8.83 8.66 -35.35
CA ASP A 25 -9.30 10.04 -35.17
C ASP A 25 -10.69 10.35 -34.59
N ALA A 26 -10.73 10.99 -33.41
CA ALA A 26 -11.12 12.41 -33.23
C ALA A 26 -11.33 12.80 -31.74
N PRO A 27 -11.24 14.10 -31.38
CA PRO A 27 -10.85 14.54 -30.03
C PRO A 27 -11.95 15.19 -29.16
N VAL A 28 -11.59 15.27 -27.87
CA VAL A 28 -12.04 16.11 -26.74
C VAL A 28 -12.76 17.41 -27.10
N ARG A 29 -13.89 17.68 -26.44
CA ARG A 29 -14.37 19.05 -26.14
C ARG A 29 -15.08 19.18 -24.79
N CYS A 30 -14.87 20.37 -24.25
CA CYS A 30 -15.18 20.91 -22.93
C CYS A 30 -16.68 21.04 -22.62
N CYS A 31 -17.01 20.97 -21.32
CA CYS A 31 -18.20 21.61 -20.77
C CYS A 31 -17.97 23.12 -20.60
N PRO A 32 -19.04 23.93 -20.76
CA PRO A 32 -19.35 24.91 -19.73
C PRO A 32 -20.85 24.99 -19.38
N ARG A 33 -21.12 25.58 -18.21
CA ARG A 33 -22.42 25.98 -17.66
C ARG A 33 -23.27 26.81 -18.64
N PRO A 34 -24.57 27.02 -18.33
CA PRO A 34 -24.91 28.39 -17.92
C PRO A 34 -25.93 28.53 -16.78
N HIS A 35 -25.87 29.72 -16.22
CA HIS A 35 -26.77 30.38 -15.28
C HIS A 35 -28.11 30.80 -15.92
N ALA A 36 -29.18 30.71 -15.12
CA ALA A 36 -30.17 31.75 -14.77
C ALA A 36 -30.75 32.70 -15.86
N THR A 37 -32.07 32.90 -15.87
CA THR A 37 -32.75 34.14 -15.40
C THR A 37 -34.22 34.25 -15.86
N THR A 38 -35.05 34.84 -14.98
CA THR A 38 -36.21 35.76 -15.19
C THR A 38 -37.42 35.34 -16.03
N SER A 39 -38.63 35.26 -15.47
CA SER A 39 -39.58 36.33 -15.03
C SER A 39 -40.62 36.66 -16.09
N THR A 40 -41.90 36.69 -15.70
CA THR A 40 -42.91 37.74 -15.98
C THR A 40 -44.23 37.26 -15.33
N ASN A 41 -44.86 37.93 -14.35
CA ASN A 41 -45.66 39.17 -14.43
C ASN A 41 -46.65 39.13 -15.63
N ALA A 42 -47.94 39.45 -15.57
CA ALA A 42 -48.77 40.10 -14.57
C ALA A 42 -50.21 40.19 -15.17
N TYR A 43 -51.19 40.53 -14.32
CA TYR A 43 -52.44 41.24 -14.65
C TYR A 43 -53.57 40.55 -15.43
N TRP A 44 -54.67 40.30 -14.71
CA TRP A 44 -56.02 40.22 -15.25
C TRP A 44 -56.80 41.51 -14.94
N ARG A 45 -57.30 42.18 -15.99
CA ARG A 45 -58.35 43.21 -15.93
C ARG A 45 -59.67 42.59 -16.39
N LYS A 46 -60.75 42.86 -15.64
CA LYS A 46 -62.16 42.56 -15.99
C LYS A 46 -62.59 43.25 -17.30
N PRO A 47 -63.70 42.81 -17.93
CA PRO A 47 -64.95 43.54 -17.71
C PRO A 47 -66.24 42.69 -17.64
N SER A 48 -67.28 43.31 -17.04
CA SER A 48 -68.74 43.24 -17.32
C SER A 48 -69.37 41.87 -17.62
N GLY A 49 -70.30 41.32 -16.83
CA GLY A 49 -71.42 41.94 -16.11
C GLY A 49 -72.69 41.96 -16.98
N LYS A 50 -73.61 41.01 -16.76
CA LYS A 50 -75.04 41.21 -16.44
C LYS A 50 -75.87 39.91 -16.53
N HIS A 51 -76.49 39.56 -15.39
CA HIS A 51 -77.88 39.04 -15.21
C HIS A 51 -78.28 37.67 -15.82
N ARG A 52 -79.09 36.78 -15.22
CA ARG A 52 -79.97 36.74 -14.02
C ARG A 52 -80.48 35.28 -13.87
N LEU A 53 -81.10 34.98 -12.71
CA LEU A 53 -81.97 33.82 -12.33
C LEU A 53 -81.20 32.69 -11.62
N ALA A 54 -81.66 32.04 -10.54
CA ALA A 54 -82.82 32.15 -9.64
C ALA A 54 -82.51 31.31 -8.36
N ARG A 55 -83.38 31.39 -7.34
CA ARG A 55 -83.29 30.83 -5.97
C ARG A 55 -83.26 29.29 -5.87
N SER A 56 -82.65 28.76 -4.80
CA SER A 56 -83.04 27.57 -3.97
C SER A 56 -81.79 26.96 -3.30
N SER A 57 -81.57 27.11 -1.99
CA SER A 57 -81.95 26.24 -0.85
C SER A 57 -80.93 25.12 -0.50
N GLN A 58 -80.44 25.22 0.75
CA GLN A 58 -79.86 24.25 1.70
C GLN A 58 -79.08 23.00 1.22
N ASP A 59 -77.78 22.93 1.57
CA ASP A 59 -77.10 21.80 2.27
C ASP A 59 -75.58 22.09 2.45
N PRO A 60 -74.91 21.56 3.50
CA PRO A 60 -73.49 21.85 3.76
C PRO A 60 -72.58 21.23 2.68
N PRO A 61 -71.48 21.90 2.28
CA PRO A 61 -70.75 21.49 1.10
C PRO A 61 -69.96 20.20 1.35
N ARG A 62 -70.17 19.22 0.46
CA ARG A 62 -69.48 17.92 0.34
C ARG A 62 -67.93 18.00 0.33
N THR A 63 -67.35 19.19 0.32
CA THR A 63 -65.91 19.47 0.21
C THR A 63 -65.11 19.20 1.49
N ILE A 64 -65.68 19.40 2.68
CA ILE A 64 -64.94 19.18 3.95
C ILE A 64 -64.82 17.67 4.26
N ALA A 65 -65.90 16.91 4.04
CA ALA A 65 -65.90 15.46 4.17
C ALA A 65 -64.93 14.80 3.16
N ALA A 66 -64.86 15.32 1.92
CA ALA A 66 -63.92 14.87 0.91
C ALA A 66 -62.46 15.11 1.33
N CYS A 67 -62.12 16.30 1.85
CA CYS A 67 -60.77 16.57 2.36
C CYS A 67 -60.37 15.68 3.55
N PHE A 68 -61.30 15.40 4.47
CA PHE A 68 -61.02 14.50 5.59
C PHE A 68 -60.77 13.06 5.12
N SER A 69 -61.58 12.56 4.18
CA SER A 69 -61.38 11.23 3.57
C SER A 69 -60.08 11.12 2.76
N LEU A 70 -59.67 12.19 2.05
CA LEU A 70 -58.40 12.25 1.33
C LEU A 70 -57.22 12.25 2.31
N SER A 71 -57.29 13.02 3.40
CA SER A 71 -56.24 13.05 4.43
C SER A 71 -56.06 11.71 5.14
N GLN A 72 -57.16 11.02 5.47
CA GLN A 72 -57.12 9.68 6.04
C GLN A 72 -56.55 8.66 5.05
N SER A 73 -56.95 8.73 3.77
CA SER A 73 -56.45 7.86 2.70
C SER A 73 -54.93 8.05 2.45
N LEU A 74 -54.45 9.29 2.42
CA LEU A 74 -53.02 9.62 2.31
C LEU A 74 -52.23 9.16 3.54
N ALA A 75 -52.78 9.29 4.76
CA ALA A 75 -52.17 8.80 5.99
C ALA A 75 -52.10 7.26 6.04
N THR A 76 -53.14 6.56 5.61
CA THR A 76 -53.12 5.09 5.52
C THR A 76 -52.17 4.59 4.44
N THR A 77 -52.06 5.32 3.32
CA THR A 77 -51.15 4.97 2.23
C THR A 77 -49.69 5.17 2.67
N THR A 78 -49.36 6.27 3.34
CA THR A 78 -48.01 6.52 3.88
C THR A 78 -47.63 5.54 4.99
N ALA A 79 -48.55 5.19 5.89
CA ALA A 79 -48.33 4.16 6.90
C ALA A 79 -48.13 2.76 6.29
N ALA A 80 -48.88 2.42 5.24
CA ALA A 80 -48.73 1.15 4.52
C ALA A 80 -47.39 1.07 3.76
N TYR A 81 -46.95 2.15 3.12
CA TYR A 81 -45.63 2.24 2.48
C TYR A 81 -44.49 2.13 3.51
N ALA A 82 -44.59 2.82 4.65
CA ALA A 82 -43.59 2.71 5.72
C ALA A 82 -43.53 1.30 6.34
N ALA A 83 -44.67 0.63 6.49
CA ALA A 83 -44.73 -0.76 6.97
C ALA A 83 -44.16 -1.76 5.94
N MET A 84 -44.39 -1.54 4.64
CA MET A 84 -43.78 -2.33 3.56
C MET A 84 -42.26 -2.13 3.48
N ASP A 85 -41.76 -0.92 3.68
CA ASP A 85 -40.31 -0.64 3.73
C ASP A 85 -39.65 -1.29 4.97
N ALA A 86 -40.33 -1.29 6.11
CA ALA A 86 -39.84 -1.98 7.32
C ALA A 86 -39.84 -3.52 7.15
N ALA A 87 -40.88 -4.09 6.53
CA ALA A 87 -40.98 -5.53 6.27
C ALA A 87 -39.97 -6.03 5.22
N THR A 88 -39.71 -5.23 4.18
CA THR A 88 -38.68 -5.53 3.18
C THR A 88 -37.27 -5.40 3.77
N SER A 89 -37.01 -4.38 4.59
CA SER A 89 -35.72 -4.22 5.28
C SER A 89 -35.42 -5.38 6.24
N THR A 90 -36.41 -5.83 7.02
CA THR A 90 -36.25 -6.98 7.94
C THR A 90 -36.08 -8.31 7.21
N THR A 91 -36.82 -8.56 6.13
CA THR A 91 -36.65 -9.80 5.32
C THR A 91 -35.30 -9.86 4.62
N LEU A 92 -34.78 -8.72 4.13
CA LEU A 92 -33.42 -8.64 3.60
C LEU A 92 -32.37 -8.92 4.67
N LEU A 93 -32.57 -8.42 5.90
CA LEU A 93 -31.69 -8.67 7.02
C LEU A 93 -31.67 -10.16 7.42
N TYR A 94 -32.82 -10.80 7.54
CA TYR A 94 -32.91 -12.24 7.81
C TYR A 94 -32.33 -13.08 6.67
N GLY A 95 -32.57 -12.70 5.41
CA GLY A 95 -31.96 -13.34 4.25
C GLY A 95 -30.43 -13.25 4.28
N ALA A 96 -29.88 -12.07 4.59
CA ALA A 96 -28.43 -11.87 4.74
C ALA A 96 -27.86 -12.71 5.90
N LEU A 97 -28.54 -12.79 7.04
CA LEU A 97 -28.12 -13.61 8.18
C LEU A 97 -28.14 -15.11 7.86
N LEU A 98 -29.15 -15.60 7.13
CA LEU A 98 -29.24 -17.00 6.71
C LEU A 98 -28.14 -17.35 5.70
N VAL A 99 -27.84 -16.46 4.75
CA VAL A 99 -26.73 -16.63 3.81
C VAL A 99 -25.39 -16.62 4.57
N ALA A 100 -25.20 -15.70 5.51
CA ALA A 100 -24.01 -15.65 6.35
C ALA A 100 -23.84 -16.93 7.19
N ALA A 101 -24.91 -17.43 7.80
CA ALA A 101 -24.91 -18.68 8.56
C ALA A 101 -24.62 -19.89 7.67
N PHE A 102 -25.20 -19.95 6.47
CA PHE A 102 -24.92 -21.00 5.49
C PHE A 102 -23.45 -20.98 5.05
N LEU A 103 -22.91 -19.80 4.73
CA LEU A 103 -21.49 -19.64 4.37
C LEU A 103 -20.57 -19.99 5.54
N TYR A 104 -20.93 -19.63 6.77
CA TYR A 104 -20.19 -20.00 7.97
C TYR A 104 -20.18 -21.52 8.20
N VAL A 105 -21.33 -22.19 8.08
CA VAL A 105 -21.43 -23.65 8.21
C VAL A 105 -20.70 -24.35 7.05
N ALA A 106 -20.82 -23.84 5.82
CA ALA A 106 -20.12 -24.38 4.67
C ALA A 106 -18.59 -24.28 4.84
N THR A 107 -18.08 -23.15 5.34
CA THR A 107 -16.65 -22.95 5.61
C THR A 107 -16.14 -23.82 6.75
N LEU A 108 -16.91 -23.99 7.83
CA LEU A 108 -16.63 -24.94 8.90
C LEU A 108 -16.51 -26.38 8.37
N ARG A 109 -17.47 -26.81 7.53
CA ARG A 109 -17.45 -28.15 6.92
C ARG A 109 -16.28 -28.33 5.95
N ARG A 110 -15.92 -27.30 5.19
CA ARG A 110 -14.76 -27.31 4.28
C ARG A 110 -13.43 -27.35 5.03
N GLY A 111 -13.34 -26.70 6.20
CA GLY A 111 -12.18 -26.74 7.09
C GLY A 111 -11.98 -28.07 7.79
N ARG A 112 -13.06 -28.83 8.03
CA ARG A 112 -13.04 -30.13 8.72
C ARG A 112 -12.61 -31.30 7.81
N GLY A 113 -12.65 -31.12 6.49
CA GLY A 113 -12.34 -32.16 5.48
C GLY A 113 -10.95 -32.10 4.85
N ARG A 114 -10.18 -31.02 5.10
CA ARG A 114 -8.75 -30.99 4.76
C ARG A 114 -7.98 -31.45 5.99
N GLY A 115 -7.84 -32.76 6.15
CA GLY A 115 -6.82 -33.29 7.04
C GLY A 115 -5.48 -32.67 6.63
N GLU A 116 -4.86 -31.94 7.55
CA GLU A 116 -3.53 -31.35 7.42
C GLU A 116 -2.46 -32.45 7.48
N GLY A 117 -2.60 -33.49 6.65
CA GLY A 117 -1.64 -34.57 6.52
C GLY A 117 -0.35 -34.02 5.92
N GLY A 118 0.53 -33.49 6.77
CA GLY A 118 1.83 -32.95 6.39
C GLY A 118 2.10 -31.51 6.85
N LEU A 119 1.18 -30.81 7.53
CA LEU A 119 1.52 -29.51 8.12
C LEU A 119 2.08 -29.67 9.54
N PRO A 120 3.01 -28.79 9.96
CA PRO A 120 3.40 -28.66 11.36
C PRO A 120 2.19 -28.39 12.26
N PRO A 121 2.26 -28.75 13.55
CA PRO A 121 1.21 -28.43 14.53
C PRO A 121 0.96 -26.92 14.60
N GLY A 122 -0.17 -26.48 15.15
CA GLY A 122 -0.46 -25.05 15.22
C GLY A 122 -1.76 -24.71 15.94
N PRO A 123 -1.97 -23.42 16.31
CA PRO A 123 -3.23 -22.97 16.89
C PRO A 123 -4.39 -23.16 15.91
N ARG A 124 -5.50 -23.70 16.41
CA ARG A 124 -6.75 -23.80 15.66
C ARG A 124 -7.40 -22.42 15.57
N GLY A 125 -7.33 -21.82 14.39
CA GLY A 125 -7.99 -20.55 14.11
C GLY A 125 -9.49 -20.67 13.86
N LEU A 126 -10.18 -19.52 13.90
CA LEU A 126 -11.58 -19.41 13.50
C LEU A 126 -11.76 -19.65 11.99
N PRO A 127 -12.94 -20.11 11.55
CA PRO A 127 -13.25 -20.17 10.12
C PRO A 127 -13.06 -18.80 9.46
N LEU A 128 -12.45 -18.78 8.27
CA LEU A 128 -12.12 -17.60 7.47
C LEU A 128 -11.07 -16.65 8.06
N LEU A 129 -11.13 -16.35 9.36
CA LEU A 129 -10.22 -15.40 10.02
C LEU A 129 -8.91 -16.04 10.48
N GLY A 130 -8.89 -17.35 10.69
CA GLY A 130 -7.75 -18.02 11.30
C GLY A 130 -7.49 -17.48 12.71
N SER A 131 -6.24 -17.17 13.01
CA SER A 131 -5.79 -16.64 14.30
C SER A 131 -5.74 -15.11 14.36
N LEU A 132 -6.26 -14.40 13.35
CA LEU A 132 -6.17 -12.93 13.29
C LEU A 132 -6.73 -12.23 14.53
N LEU A 133 -7.85 -12.72 15.08
CA LEU A 133 -8.47 -12.13 16.28
C LEU A 133 -7.72 -12.43 17.59
N SER A 134 -6.77 -13.36 17.53
CA SER A 134 -5.97 -13.79 18.67
C SER A 134 -4.52 -13.34 18.56
N LEU A 135 -4.19 -12.55 17.53
CA LEU A 135 -2.85 -11.97 17.39
C LEU A 135 -2.64 -10.89 18.44
N ASP A 136 -1.49 -10.95 19.10
CA ASP A 136 -1.00 -9.84 19.91
C ASP A 136 -0.31 -8.81 19.00
N PRO A 137 -0.45 -7.50 19.24
CA PRO A 137 0.35 -6.48 18.56
C PRO A 137 1.86 -6.72 18.68
N ASP A 138 2.30 -7.32 19.79
CA ASP A 138 3.67 -7.75 19.99
C ASP A 138 3.93 -9.13 19.36
N LEU A 139 4.02 -9.15 18.03
CA LEU A 139 4.07 -10.38 17.24
C LEU A 139 5.24 -11.30 17.61
N HIS A 140 6.40 -10.74 17.93
CA HIS A 140 7.61 -11.55 18.16
C HIS A 140 7.54 -12.30 19.50
N THR A 141 7.04 -11.68 20.57
CA THR A 141 6.81 -12.36 21.85
C THR A 141 5.64 -13.33 21.77
N TYR A 142 4.58 -12.97 21.03
CA TYR A 142 3.45 -13.86 20.76
C TYR A 142 3.88 -15.15 20.05
N PHE A 143 4.69 -15.04 18.98
CA PHE A 143 5.18 -16.23 18.27
C PHE A 143 6.17 -17.05 19.09
N ALA A 144 6.97 -16.41 19.95
CA ALA A 144 7.82 -17.14 20.90
C ALA A 144 6.99 -17.97 21.88
N GLY A 145 5.93 -17.39 22.47
CA GLY A 145 5.02 -18.13 23.35
C GLY A 145 4.26 -19.27 22.64
N LEU A 146 3.93 -19.10 21.36
CA LEU A 146 3.38 -20.20 20.56
C LEU A 146 4.41 -21.30 20.30
N ALA A 147 5.68 -20.97 20.12
CA ALA A 147 6.75 -21.95 19.94
C ALA A 147 6.92 -22.84 21.18
N ASP A 148 6.76 -22.29 22.38
CA ASP A 148 6.80 -23.08 23.63
C ASP A 148 5.70 -24.15 23.67
N LYS A 149 4.56 -23.89 23.02
CA LYS A 149 3.41 -24.80 23.01
C LYS A 149 3.41 -25.78 21.84
N TYR A 150 3.78 -25.34 20.64
CA TYR A 150 3.66 -26.14 19.41
C TYR A 150 5.01 -26.66 18.90
N GLY A 151 6.12 -26.21 19.50
CA GLY A 151 7.47 -26.61 19.14
C GLY A 151 8.15 -25.63 18.17
N PRO A 152 9.37 -25.99 17.70
CA PRO A 152 10.24 -25.09 16.93
C PRO A 152 9.79 -24.82 15.49
N ILE A 153 8.74 -25.53 15.04
CA ILE A 153 8.07 -25.34 13.76
C ILE A 153 6.57 -25.52 13.95
N PHE A 154 5.80 -24.50 13.59
CA PHE A 154 4.36 -24.56 13.70
C PHE A 154 3.67 -23.78 12.58
N SER A 155 2.43 -24.15 12.29
CA SER A 155 1.59 -23.50 11.29
C SER A 155 0.65 -22.50 11.95
N ILE A 156 0.38 -21.38 11.30
CA ILE A 156 -0.61 -20.40 11.74
C ILE A 156 -1.40 -19.90 10.53
N ARG A 157 -2.72 -19.75 10.69
CA ARG A 157 -3.57 -19.22 9.62
C ARG A 157 -3.89 -17.76 9.89
N LEU A 158 -3.60 -16.87 8.95
CA LEU A 158 -3.88 -15.44 9.03
C LEU A 158 -4.87 -15.06 7.93
N GLY A 159 -6.16 -15.05 8.26
CA GLY A 159 -7.23 -14.93 7.29
C GLY A 159 -7.22 -16.10 6.31
N SER A 160 -7.03 -15.79 5.02
CA SER A 160 -6.90 -16.81 3.98
C SER A 160 -5.48 -17.39 3.83
N LYS A 161 -4.46 -16.73 4.39
CA LYS A 161 -3.05 -17.13 4.25
C LYS A 161 -2.62 -18.15 5.31
N LEU A 162 -1.77 -19.09 4.91
CA LEU A 162 -1.09 -20.04 5.80
C LEU A 162 0.35 -19.59 5.97
N GLY A 163 0.75 -19.30 7.21
CA GLY A 163 2.12 -19.04 7.60
C GLY A 163 2.73 -20.25 8.29
N ILE A 164 4.03 -20.46 8.08
CA ILE A 164 4.85 -21.41 8.84
C ILE A 164 5.86 -20.59 9.63
N VAL A 165 5.86 -20.76 10.94
CA VAL A 165 6.76 -20.08 11.86
C VAL A 165 7.88 -21.05 12.25
N ILE A 166 9.11 -20.56 12.18
CA ILE A 166 10.32 -21.31 12.51
C ILE A 166 11.08 -20.55 13.59
N THR A 167 11.41 -21.21 14.69
CA THR A 167 12.06 -20.60 15.85
C THR A 167 13.34 -21.31 16.29
N SER A 168 13.78 -22.35 15.57
CA SER A 168 15.03 -23.07 15.84
C SER A 168 16.16 -22.65 14.89
N PRO A 169 17.39 -22.43 15.38
CA PRO A 169 18.56 -22.17 14.53
C PRO A 169 18.83 -23.27 13.49
N ALA A 170 18.57 -24.54 13.83
CA ALA A 170 18.80 -25.66 12.91
C ALA A 170 17.84 -25.60 11.71
N LEU A 171 16.55 -25.32 11.97
CA LEU A 171 15.55 -25.17 10.92
C LEU A 171 15.74 -23.87 10.13
N ALA A 172 16.13 -22.78 10.79
CA ALA A 172 16.47 -21.53 10.12
C ALA A 172 17.62 -21.74 9.12
N ARG A 173 18.65 -22.53 9.48
CA ARG A 173 19.70 -22.91 8.54
C ARG A 173 19.16 -23.73 7.37
N GLU A 174 18.29 -24.70 7.62
CA GLU A 174 17.73 -25.54 6.57
C GLU A 174 16.94 -24.70 5.54
N VAL A 175 16.19 -23.70 6.00
CA VAL A 175 15.36 -22.84 5.15
C VAL A 175 16.15 -21.70 4.49
N LEU A 176 17.03 -21.03 5.23
CA LEU A 176 17.73 -19.82 4.77
C LEU A 176 19.09 -20.09 4.12
N ARG A 177 19.61 -21.32 4.21
CA ARG A 177 20.90 -21.70 3.63
C ARG A 177 20.82 -22.95 2.77
N ASP A 178 20.36 -24.07 3.34
CA ASP A 178 20.47 -25.36 2.66
C ASP A 178 19.41 -25.51 1.54
N ASN A 179 18.25 -24.86 1.70
CA ASN A 179 17.17 -24.79 0.71
C ASN A 179 16.79 -23.33 0.34
N ASP A 180 17.75 -22.41 0.43
CA ASP A 180 17.54 -20.97 0.27
C ASP A 180 16.80 -20.58 -1.02
N LEU A 181 17.13 -21.21 -2.15
CA LEU A 181 16.49 -20.94 -3.44
C LEU A 181 14.99 -21.25 -3.43
N VAL A 182 14.56 -22.31 -2.74
CA VAL A 182 13.15 -22.71 -2.64
C VAL A 182 12.36 -21.69 -1.84
N PHE A 183 12.95 -21.20 -0.74
CA PHE A 183 12.32 -20.26 0.19
C PHE A 183 12.64 -18.79 -0.09
N SER A 184 13.32 -18.49 -1.20
CA SER A 184 13.71 -17.13 -1.58
C SER A 184 12.55 -16.25 -2.09
N SER A 185 11.40 -16.88 -2.38
CA SER A 185 10.19 -16.19 -2.83
C SER A 185 9.61 -15.34 -1.71
N ARG A 186 9.20 -14.11 -2.02
CA ARG A 186 8.64 -13.18 -1.04
C ARG A 186 7.16 -12.95 -1.29
N ASP A 187 6.36 -13.02 -0.24
CA ASP A 187 4.98 -12.53 -0.25
C ASP A 187 5.04 -11.01 -0.10
N ILE A 188 4.58 -10.28 -1.12
CA ILE A 188 4.72 -8.82 -1.21
C ILE A 188 3.41 -8.20 -0.72
N PRO A 189 3.42 -7.45 0.40
CA PRO A 189 2.25 -6.70 0.85
C PRO A 189 1.70 -5.78 -0.24
N ASP A 190 0.38 -5.55 -0.27
CA ASP A 190 -0.28 -4.68 -1.25
C ASP A 190 0.29 -3.26 -1.23
N ALA A 191 0.51 -2.73 -0.02
CA ALA A 191 1.26 -1.51 0.26
C ALA A 191 2.65 -1.50 -0.38
N ALA A 192 3.44 -2.54 -0.09
CA ALA A 192 4.81 -2.69 -0.59
C ALA A 192 4.83 -2.77 -2.12
N ARG A 193 3.85 -3.44 -2.73
CA ARG A 193 3.73 -3.53 -4.19
C ARG A 193 3.51 -2.17 -4.84
N SER A 194 2.63 -1.35 -4.25
CA SER A 194 2.35 0.01 -4.74
C SER A 194 3.59 0.90 -4.61
N ILE A 195 4.15 1.03 -3.40
CA ILE A 195 5.27 1.93 -3.12
C ILE A 195 6.53 1.56 -3.90
N SER A 196 6.77 0.26 -4.14
CA SER A 196 8.02 -0.24 -4.72
C SER A 196 7.96 -0.57 -6.22
N TYR A 197 7.22 0.24 -6.98
CA TYR A 197 7.11 0.16 -8.45
C TYR A 197 6.65 -1.22 -8.94
N GLY A 198 5.66 -1.81 -8.25
CA GLY A 198 5.12 -3.13 -8.58
C GLY A 198 5.89 -4.31 -7.95
N GLY A 199 6.92 -4.05 -7.15
CA GLY A 199 7.70 -5.06 -6.42
C GLY A 199 8.83 -5.72 -7.21
N GLY A 200 8.83 -5.60 -8.54
CA GLY A 200 9.82 -6.25 -9.42
C GLY A 200 11.08 -5.44 -9.70
N GLN A 201 11.22 -4.24 -9.13
CA GLN A 201 12.28 -3.29 -9.52
C GLN A 201 13.26 -2.94 -8.40
N ASN A 202 12.98 -3.39 -7.17
CA ASN A 202 13.77 -3.10 -5.98
C ASN A 202 14.46 -4.37 -5.45
N ILE A 203 15.50 -4.23 -4.64
CA ILE A 203 16.25 -5.39 -4.12
C ILE A 203 15.49 -6.18 -3.02
N VAL A 204 14.51 -5.56 -2.36
CA VAL A 204 13.76 -6.16 -1.23
C VAL A 204 12.73 -7.16 -1.71
N TRP A 205 11.97 -6.88 -2.76
CA TRP A 205 10.80 -7.67 -3.16
C TRP A 205 10.98 -8.42 -4.49
N ASN A 206 12.04 -8.12 -5.24
CA ASN A 206 12.30 -8.77 -6.53
C ASN A 206 12.71 -10.24 -6.34
N PRO A 207 12.07 -11.19 -7.04
CA PRO A 207 12.44 -12.60 -6.96
C PRO A 207 13.90 -12.83 -7.37
N VAL A 208 14.50 -13.90 -6.84
CA VAL A 208 15.89 -14.25 -7.16
C VAL A 208 16.01 -14.53 -8.66
N GLY A 209 16.76 -13.67 -9.33
CA GLY A 209 16.94 -13.70 -10.78
C GLY A 209 18.07 -12.77 -11.23
N PRO A 210 18.27 -12.61 -12.55
CA PRO A 210 19.32 -11.73 -13.09
C PRO A 210 19.26 -10.30 -12.52
N THR A 211 18.07 -9.68 -12.52
CA THR A 211 17.88 -8.32 -11.98
C THR A 211 18.20 -8.25 -10.49
N TRP A 212 17.67 -9.15 -9.65
CA TRP A 212 17.99 -9.16 -8.22
C TRP A 212 19.49 -9.33 -7.95
N ARG A 213 20.18 -10.20 -8.70
CA ARG A 213 21.64 -10.39 -8.58
C ARG A 213 22.41 -9.14 -9.00
N LEU A 214 21.94 -8.43 -10.04
CA LEU A 214 22.51 -7.16 -10.46
C LEU A 214 22.36 -6.11 -9.35
N LEU A 215 21.14 -5.89 -8.86
CA LEU A 215 20.86 -4.94 -7.77
C LEU A 215 21.70 -5.26 -6.52
N ARG A 216 21.78 -6.53 -6.12
CA ARG A 216 22.61 -6.97 -5.00
C ARG A 216 24.08 -6.70 -5.24
N ARG A 217 24.59 -6.95 -6.45
CA ARG A 217 25.99 -6.67 -6.79
C ARG A 217 26.29 -5.17 -6.69
N VAL A 218 25.41 -4.31 -7.18
CA VAL A 218 25.55 -2.84 -7.09
C VAL A 218 25.65 -2.42 -5.62
N CYS A 219 24.71 -2.83 -4.77
CA CYS A 219 24.75 -2.48 -3.34
C CYS A 219 26.00 -3.02 -2.64
N VAL A 220 26.34 -4.30 -2.83
CA VAL A 220 27.43 -4.95 -2.10
C VAL A 220 28.79 -4.45 -2.56
N ARG A 221 29.01 -4.28 -3.87
CA ARG A 221 30.31 -3.93 -4.42
C ARG A 221 30.63 -2.45 -4.31
N GLU A 222 29.63 -1.59 -4.48
CA GLU A 222 29.87 -0.14 -4.58
C GLU A 222 29.61 0.57 -3.26
N MET A 223 28.51 0.21 -2.56
CA MET A 223 28.12 0.89 -1.32
C MET A 223 28.71 0.21 -0.07
N LEU A 224 28.58 -1.12 0.01
CA LEU A 224 28.92 -1.88 1.22
C LEU A 224 30.31 -2.54 1.19
N SER A 225 31.12 -2.27 0.16
CA SER A 225 32.48 -2.78 0.07
C SER A 225 33.42 -2.02 1.02
N PRO A 226 34.57 -2.59 1.39
CA PRO A 226 35.57 -1.87 2.19
C PRO A 226 35.96 -0.51 1.59
N ALA A 227 36.08 -0.43 0.26
CA ALA A 227 36.35 0.82 -0.45
C ALA A 227 35.17 1.81 -0.35
N GLY A 228 33.94 1.36 -0.59
CA GLY A 228 32.74 2.20 -0.44
C GLY A 228 32.58 2.75 0.97
N LEU A 229 32.78 1.91 1.99
CA LEU A 229 32.75 2.30 3.39
C LEU A 229 33.87 3.30 3.76
N GLN A 230 35.04 3.19 3.13
CA GLN A 230 36.15 4.12 3.32
C GLN A 230 35.86 5.48 2.67
N ASN A 231 35.24 5.50 1.49
CA ASN A 231 34.86 6.74 0.79
C ASN A 231 33.89 7.58 1.64
N VAL A 232 32.97 6.94 2.37
CA VAL A 232 32.01 7.63 3.25
C VAL A 232 32.51 7.82 4.69
N HIS A 233 33.75 7.44 5.00
CA HIS A 233 34.30 7.59 6.36
C HIS A 233 34.34 9.05 6.82
N GLY A 234 34.75 9.98 5.95
CA GLY A 234 34.79 11.41 6.26
C GLY A 234 33.40 11.97 6.61
N LEU A 235 32.39 11.59 5.83
CA LEU A 235 30.99 11.91 6.06
C LEU A 235 30.52 11.38 7.43
N ARG A 236 30.68 10.08 7.70
CA ARG A 236 30.29 9.46 8.98
C ARG A 236 30.94 10.14 10.18
N ARG A 237 32.25 10.43 10.07
CA ARG A 237 32.99 11.12 11.13
C ARG A 237 32.48 12.54 11.37
N ARG A 238 32.08 13.26 10.32
CA ARG A 238 31.52 14.61 10.44
C ARG A 238 30.15 14.58 11.12
N GLU A 239 29.23 13.74 10.67
CA GLU A 239 27.88 13.64 11.26
C GLU A 239 27.93 13.18 12.73
N PHE A 240 28.82 12.24 13.04
CA PHE A 240 29.03 11.80 14.42
C PHE A 240 29.59 12.92 15.30
N ARG A 241 30.56 13.70 14.81
CA ARG A 241 31.10 14.85 15.55
C ARG A 241 30.05 15.94 15.78
N ALA A 242 29.22 16.23 14.79
CA ALA A 242 28.11 17.18 14.93
C ALA A 242 27.12 16.71 16.02
N THR A 243 26.82 15.42 16.04
CA THR A 243 25.97 14.79 17.06
C THR A 243 26.58 14.94 18.46
N LEU A 244 27.87 14.63 18.62
CA LEU A 244 28.56 14.79 19.91
C LEU A 244 28.59 16.25 20.38
N ALA A 245 28.81 17.20 19.46
CA ALA A 245 28.79 18.62 19.79
C ALA A 245 27.39 19.08 20.26
N HIS A 246 26.33 18.57 19.63
CA HIS A 246 24.95 18.81 20.06
C HIS A 246 24.65 18.22 21.44
N LEU A 247 25.05 16.96 21.67
CA LEU A 247 24.87 16.30 22.98
C LEU A 247 25.63 17.05 24.08
N HIS A 248 26.85 17.50 23.79
CA HIS A 248 27.66 18.27 24.73
C HIS A 248 27.04 19.64 25.05
N SER A 249 26.46 20.34 24.07
CA SER A 249 25.80 21.63 24.31
C SER A 249 24.52 21.48 25.12
N MET A 250 23.75 20.41 24.88
CA MET A 250 22.56 20.08 25.67
C MET A 250 22.92 19.71 27.12
N ALA A 251 23.96 18.89 27.30
CA ALA A 251 24.49 18.54 28.62
C ALA A 251 25.00 19.77 29.39
N SER A 252 25.76 20.65 28.72
CA SER A 252 26.24 21.91 29.32
C SER A 252 25.09 22.83 29.73
N ALA A 253 23.96 22.79 29.01
CA ALA A 253 22.75 23.54 29.34
C ALA A 253 21.84 22.83 30.36
N GLY A 254 22.21 21.63 30.85
CA GLY A 254 21.40 20.82 31.75
C GLY A 254 20.06 20.36 31.16
N LYS A 255 19.95 20.28 29.83
CA LYS A 255 18.71 19.93 29.14
C LYS A 255 18.62 18.44 28.83
N PRO A 256 17.46 17.79 29.02
CA PRO A 256 17.27 16.41 28.60
C PRO A 256 17.35 16.30 27.07
N VAL A 257 17.80 15.13 26.60
CA VAL A 257 17.89 14.81 25.16
C VAL A 257 17.13 13.51 24.89
N ASP A 258 16.35 13.51 23.82
CA ASP A 258 15.80 12.28 23.25
C ASP A 258 16.88 11.59 22.41
N VAL A 259 17.47 10.52 22.96
CA VAL A 259 18.52 9.74 22.30
C VAL A 259 17.99 9.05 21.04
N GLY A 260 16.75 8.57 21.05
CA GLY A 260 16.14 7.87 19.91
C GLY A 260 15.98 8.81 18.72
N ALA A 261 15.39 9.99 18.96
CA ALA A 261 15.24 11.01 17.94
C ALA A 261 16.60 11.51 17.41
N GLN A 262 17.59 11.70 18.30
CA GLN A 262 18.91 12.15 17.90
C GLN A 262 19.66 11.11 17.06
N MET A 263 19.65 9.83 17.47
CA MET A 263 20.29 8.77 16.69
C MET A 263 19.60 8.55 15.35
N PHE A 264 18.26 8.63 15.30
CA PHE A 264 17.51 8.58 14.06
C PHE A 264 17.93 9.71 13.10
N LEU A 265 18.00 10.96 13.59
CA LEU A 265 18.48 12.10 12.82
C LEU A 265 19.90 11.87 12.28
N THR A 266 20.84 11.48 13.15
CA THR A 266 22.23 11.24 12.77
C THR A 266 22.34 10.16 11.70
N THR A 267 21.55 9.09 11.82
CA THR A 267 21.63 7.97 10.88
C THR A 267 21.03 8.34 9.53
N MET A 268 19.91 9.07 9.54
CA MET A 268 19.30 9.60 8.32
C MET A 268 20.22 10.59 7.60
N ASN A 269 20.95 11.45 8.33
CA ASN A 269 21.95 12.34 7.73
C ASN A 269 23.10 11.56 7.09
N VAL A 270 23.56 10.48 7.72
CA VAL A 270 24.60 9.60 7.15
C VAL A 270 24.08 8.92 5.89
N ILE A 271 22.89 8.31 5.92
CA ILE A 271 22.31 7.60 4.77
C ILE A 271 22.08 8.56 3.60
N THR A 272 21.38 9.67 3.82
CA THR A 272 21.12 10.67 2.77
C THR A 272 22.41 11.26 2.21
N GLY A 273 23.39 11.56 3.07
CA GLY A 273 24.70 12.05 2.66
C GLY A 273 25.50 11.02 1.85
N THR A 274 25.36 9.72 2.16
CA THR A 274 26.02 8.63 1.44
C THR A 274 25.35 8.38 0.09
N LEU A 275 24.02 8.42 0.03
CA LEU A 275 23.27 8.09 -1.18
C LEU A 275 23.38 9.19 -2.23
N TRP A 276 23.28 10.47 -1.83
CA TRP A 276 23.10 11.56 -2.79
C TRP A 276 24.27 12.55 -2.84
N GLY A 277 25.26 12.36 -1.97
CA GLY A 277 26.41 13.26 -1.84
C GLY A 277 26.05 14.60 -1.18
N GLY A 278 27.06 15.27 -0.63
CA GLY A 278 26.88 16.58 0.03
C GLY A 278 26.64 17.77 -0.92
N ASN A 279 26.62 17.54 -2.24
CA ASN A 279 26.71 18.61 -3.25
C ASN A 279 25.38 19.01 -3.88
N ILE A 280 24.24 18.57 -3.34
CA ILE A 280 22.92 18.91 -3.90
C ILE A 280 22.50 20.29 -3.42
N GLY A 281 22.68 21.31 -4.26
CA GLY A 281 22.16 22.64 -4.01
C GLY A 281 22.79 23.36 -2.81
N THR A 282 22.07 24.32 -2.25
CA THR A 282 22.51 25.08 -1.06
C THR A 282 22.29 24.28 0.23
N GLU A 283 22.97 24.66 1.32
CA GLU A 283 22.81 23.99 2.63
C GLU A 283 21.35 24.02 3.14
N SER A 284 20.62 25.10 2.86
CA SER A 284 19.21 25.24 3.21
C SER A 284 18.32 24.29 2.40
N GLU A 285 18.58 24.14 1.10
CA GLU A 285 17.89 23.17 0.25
C GLU A 285 18.16 21.73 0.70
N ARG A 286 19.41 21.37 1.01
CA ARG A 286 19.75 20.05 1.56
C ARG A 286 18.98 19.75 2.83
N THR A 287 18.93 20.72 3.74
CA THR A 287 18.23 20.59 5.01
C THR A 287 16.73 20.39 4.79
N ALA A 288 16.13 21.13 3.86
CA ALA A 288 14.71 21.02 3.53
C ALA A 288 14.37 19.65 2.90
N VAL A 289 15.12 19.23 1.88
CA VAL A 289 14.90 17.93 1.22
C VAL A 289 15.15 16.79 2.20
N GLY A 290 16.21 16.87 3.02
CA GLY A 290 16.50 15.87 4.04
C GLY A 290 15.44 15.80 5.15
N LYS A 291 14.76 16.91 5.46
CA LYS A 291 13.61 16.92 6.39
C LYS A 291 12.40 16.25 5.76
N GLU A 292 12.03 16.66 4.54
CA GLU A 292 10.90 16.10 3.79
C GLU A 292 11.05 14.59 3.58
N PHE A 293 12.25 14.15 3.22
CA PHE A 293 12.58 12.74 3.06
C PHE A 293 12.46 11.94 4.36
N ARG A 294 12.90 12.50 5.50
CA ARG A 294 12.74 11.85 6.81
C ARG A 294 11.28 11.68 7.22
N GLU A 295 10.46 12.71 6.97
CA GLU A 295 9.02 12.65 7.22
C GLU A 295 8.38 11.53 6.39
N LEU A 296 8.73 11.45 5.10
CA LEU A 296 8.24 10.40 4.21
C LEU A 296 8.67 8.98 4.59
N VAL A 297 9.92 8.78 5.02
CA VAL A 297 10.41 7.47 5.51
C VAL A 297 9.64 7.04 6.75
N ALA A 298 9.34 7.97 7.66
CA ALA A 298 8.51 7.68 8.83
C ALA A 298 7.07 7.28 8.42
N GLU A 299 6.46 7.99 7.47
CA GLU A 299 5.12 7.67 6.95
C GLU A 299 5.08 6.30 6.25
N ILE A 300 6.10 5.94 5.47
CA ILE A 300 6.22 4.60 4.86
C ILE A 300 6.38 3.53 5.93
N THR A 301 7.26 3.74 6.91
CA THR A 301 7.54 2.75 7.96
C THR A 301 6.27 2.43 8.76
N GLU A 302 5.50 3.46 9.11
CA GLU A 302 4.20 3.29 9.77
C GLU A 302 3.21 2.53 8.89
N MET A 303 3.12 2.91 7.61
CA MET A 303 2.18 2.32 6.66
C MET A 303 2.50 0.85 6.36
N LEU A 304 3.76 0.49 6.13
CA LEU A 304 4.21 -0.88 5.89
C LEU A 304 4.06 -1.78 7.14
N GLY A 305 4.13 -1.19 8.35
CA GLY A 305 3.90 -1.90 9.60
C GLY A 305 2.42 -2.09 9.95
N ALA A 306 1.50 -1.41 9.28
CA ALA A 306 0.08 -1.47 9.59
C ALA A 306 -0.57 -2.77 9.07
N PRO A 307 -1.45 -3.42 9.85
CA PRO A 307 -2.19 -4.59 9.37
C PRO A 307 -3.14 -4.18 8.25
N ASN A 308 -3.10 -4.92 7.14
CA ASN A 308 -3.87 -4.63 5.95
C ASN A 308 -4.74 -5.83 5.54
N VAL A 309 -6.05 -5.60 5.44
CA VAL A 309 -7.06 -6.60 5.08
C VAL A 309 -6.78 -7.19 3.70
N SER A 310 -6.28 -6.40 2.75
CA SER A 310 -5.90 -6.86 1.41
C SER A 310 -4.82 -7.95 1.46
N ASP A 311 -3.95 -7.91 2.47
CA ASP A 311 -2.86 -8.87 2.63
C ASP A 311 -3.35 -10.20 3.22
N PHE A 312 -4.41 -10.20 4.03
CA PHE A 312 -4.98 -11.42 4.61
C PHE A 312 -6.11 -12.02 3.76
N PHE A 313 -6.78 -11.20 2.94
CA PHE A 313 -7.91 -11.57 2.10
C PHE A 313 -7.73 -11.04 0.67
N PRO A 314 -6.98 -11.77 -0.19
CA PRO A 314 -6.69 -11.32 -1.56
C PRO A 314 -7.93 -11.03 -2.43
N ALA A 315 -9.06 -11.70 -2.14
CA ALA A 315 -10.33 -11.42 -2.82
C ALA A 315 -10.88 -10.01 -2.54
N LEU A 316 -10.48 -9.38 -1.42
CA LEU A 316 -10.87 -8.03 -1.05
C LEU A 316 -9.84 -6.97 -1.48
N ALA A 317 -8.65 -7.38 -1.90
CA ALA A 317 -7.57 -6.47 -2.29
C ALA A 317 -7.98 -5.42 -3.34
N PRO A 318 -8.79 -5.73 -4.37
CA PRO A 318 -9.21 -4.72 -5.35
C PRO A 318 -9.93 -3.51 -4.74
N PHE A 319 -10.63 -3.70 -3.61
CA PHE A 319 -11.45 -2.64 -2.99
C PHE A 319 -10.65 -1.66 -2.12
N ASP A 320 -9.42 -1.99 -1.71
CA ASP A 320 -8.59 -1.14 -0.84
C ASP A 320 -9.38 -0.58 0.36
N LEU A 321 -10.00 -1.47 1.14
CA LEU A 321 -10.97 -1.10 2.19
C LEU A 321 -10.42 -0.16 3.26
N GLN A 322 -9.10 -0.16 3.47
CA GLN A 322 -8.41 0.71 4.42
C GLN A 322 -7.73 1.92 3.77
N GLY A 323 -7.77 2.05 2.44
CA GLY A 323 -7.09 3.12 1.72
C GLY A 323 -5.56 3.06 1.77
N ILE A 324 -4.98 1.92 2.18
CA ILE A 324 -3.54 1.75 2.37
C ILE A 324 -2.82 1.80 1.03
N ARG A 325 -3.39 1.18 -0.02
CA ARG A 325 -2.81 1.23 -1.36
C ARG A 325 -2.84 2.67 -1.90
N LYS A 326 -3.96 3.36 -1.76
CA LYS A 326 -4.07 4.77 -2.15
C LYS A 326 -3.06 5.66 -1.41
N LYS A 327 -2.86 5.45 -0.10
CA LYS A 327 -1.84 6.16 0.68
C LYS A 327 -0.43 5.83 0.17
N SER A 328 -0.17 4.56 -0.15
CA SER A 328 1.12 4.10 -0.71
C SER A 328 1.42 4.76 -2.06
N ASP A 329 0.43 4.88 -2.94
CA ASP A 329 0.60 5.54 -4.24
C ASP A 329 0.93 7.04 -4.04
N ALA A 330 0.24 7.73 -3.14
CA ALA A 330 0.53 9.13 -2.85
C ALA A 330 1.93 9.35 -2.24
N LEU A 331 2.38 8.44 -1.37
CA LEU A 331 3.74 8.46 -0.82
C LEU A 331 4.78 8.21 -1.91
N LYS A 332 4.51 7.26 -2.81
CA LYS A 332 5.38 6.98 -3.95
C LYS A 332 5.60 8.22 -4.80
N ASP A 333 4.54 8.93 -5.14
CA ASP A 333 4.61 10.12 -5.99
C ASP A 333 5.50 11.20 -5.33
N ARG A 334 5.34 11.42 -4.01
CA ARG A 334 6.20 12.36 -3.25
C ARG A 334 7.67 11.94 -3.24
N PHE A 335 7.97 10.65 -3.10
CA PHE A 335 9.35 10.15 -3.24
C PHE A 335 9.89 10.34 -4.65
N ASP A 336 9.07 10.08 -5.66
CA ASP A 336 9.44 10.25 -7.06
C ASP A 336 9.79 11.71 -7.38
N GLU A 337 9.10 12.68 -6.77
CA GLU A 337 9.41 14.12 -6.86
C GLU A 337 10.74 14.48 -6.18
N ILE A 338 11.01 13.94 -4.98
CA ILE A 338 12.29 14.13 -4.29
C ILE A 338 13.44 13.57 -5.13
N PHE A 339 13.34 12.30 -5.54
CA PHE A 339 14.38 11.66 -6.35
C PHE A 339 14.54 12.35 -7.71
N GLY A 340 13.46 12.81 -8.32
CA GLY A 340 13.50 13.62 -9.54
C GLY A 340 14.37 14.86 -9.38
N ARG A 341 14.10 15.68 -8.34
CA ARG A 341 14.88 16.90 -8.04
C ARG A 341 16.37 16.60 -7.80
N ILE A 342 16.67 15.51 -7.10
CA ILE A 342 18.04 15.09 -6.79
C ILE A 342 18.79 14.66 -8.05
N ILE A 343 18.17 13.82 -8.87
CA ILE A 343 18.76 13.31 -10.11
C ILE A 343 18.95 14.44 -11.11
N GLU A 344 17.97 15.33 -11.26
CA GLU A 344 18.04 16.49 -12.16
C GLU A 344 19.21 17.40 -11.79
N LYS A 345 19.32 17.81 -10.52
CA LYS A 345 20.46 18.63 -10.03
C LYS A 345 21.81 17.95 -10.28
N ARG A 346 21.90 16.62 -10.14
CA ARG A 346 23.13 15.87 -10.40
C ARG A 346 23.50 15.90 -11.88
N VAL A 347 22.53 15.64 -12.76
CA VAL A 347 22.72 15.63 -14.21
C VAL A 347 23.09 17.03 -14.72
N GLU A 348 22.54 18.09 -14.13
CA GLU A 348 22.93 19.48 -14.44
C GLU A 348 24.38 19.79 -14.03
N ALA A 349 24.80 19.37 -12.83
CA ALA A 349 26.17 19.57 -12.35
C ALA A 349 27.21 18.84 -13.23
N ASP A 350 26.90 17.62 -13.69
CA ASP A 350 27.72 16.85 -14.64
C ASP A 350 27.89 17.61 -15.98
N ARG A 351 26.79 18.14 -16.53
CA ARG A 351 26.83 18.95 -17.77
C ARG A 351 27.61 20.25 -17.63
N ALA A 352 27.63 20.83 -16.43
CA ALA A 352 28.37 22.06 -16.16
C ALA A 352 29.89 21.84 -15.99
N GLY A 353 30.39 20.60 -16.14
CA GLY A 353 31.79 20.26 -15.97
C GLY A 353 32.25 20.33 -14.51
N GLY A 354 31.32 20.25 -13.55
CA GLY A 354 31.64 20.18 -12.14
C GLY A 354 32.29 18.84 -11.80
N ASP A 355 33.23 18.85 -10.86
CA ASP A 355 33.82 17.63 -10.30
C ASP A 355 32.70 16.84 -9.58
N THR A 356 32.17 15.81 -10.24
CA THR A 356 31.12 14.98 -9.67
C THR A 356 31.75 14.06 -8.65
N ALA A 357 31.35 14.21 -7.38
CA ALA A 357 31.78 13.30 -6.33
C ALA A 357 31.45 11.86 -6.74
N GLU A 358 32.42 10.95 -6.63
CA GLU A 358 32.24 9.50 -6.84
C GLU A 358 31.36 8.90 -5.73
N ASP A 359 30.07 9.21 -5.77
CA ASP A 359 29.07 8.70 -4.85
C ASP A 359 28.17 7.65 -5.49
N PHE A 360 27.33 7.03 -4.65
CA PHE A 360 26.53 5.89 -5.06
C PHE A 360 25.51 6.23 -6.15
N LEU A 361 24.97 7.46 -6.12
CA LEU A 361 24.06 7.93 -7.17
C LEU A 361 24.77 8.04 -8.50
N GLU A 362 25.97 8.61 -8.54
CA GLU A 362 26.77 8.71 -9.77
C GLU A 362 27.04 7.33 -10.40
N TYR A 363 27.39 6.35 -9.57
CA TYR A 363 27.56 4.97 -10.01
C TYR A 363 26.29 4.40 -10.66
N MET A 364 25.14 4.56 -9.99
CA MET A 364 23.86 4.07 -10.51
C MET A 364 23.48 4.77 -11.82
N LEU A 365 23.69 6.08 -11.94
CA LEU A 365 23.41 6.82 -13.17
C LEU A 365 24.31 6.37 -14.34
N LYS A 366 25.59 6.07 -14.09
CA LYS A 366 26.48 5.49 -15.11
C LYS A 366 25.98 4.11 -15.57
N MET A 367 25.62 3.24 -14.64
CA MET A 367 25.09 1.91 -14.97
C MET A 367 23.76 1.97 -15.75
N GLU A 368 22.92 2.95 -15.44
CA GLU A 368 21.66 3.19 -16.16
C GLU A 368 21.92 3.65 -17.60
N LYS A 369 22.86 4.58 -17.80
CA LYS A 369 23.32 5.01 -19.13
C LYS A 369 23.92 3.86 -19.94
N GLU A 370 24.61 2.92 -19.30
CA GLU A 370 25.18 1.71 -19.93
C GLU A 370 24.12 0.63 -20.23
N GLY A 371 22.90 0.76 -19.70
CA GLY A 371 21.80 -0.18 -19.92
C GLY A 371 21.85 -1.44 -19.06
N GLY A 372 22.68 -1.48 -18.01
CA GLY A 372 22.86 -2.63 -17.12
C GLY A 372 24.10 -3.48 -17.42
N ASP A 373 24.11 -4.75 -16.99
CA ASP A 373 25.30 -5.63 -17.07
C ASP A 373 25.28 -6.61 -18.26
N GLY A 374 24.44 -6.34 -19.25
CA GLY A 374 24.18 -7.22 -20.39
C GLY A 374 23.36 -8.48 -20.06
N LYS A 375 23.18 -8.84 -18.78
CA LYS A 375 22.34 -9.96 -18.33
C LYS A 375 20.98 -9.48 -17.80
N ALA A 376 20.96 -8.30 -17.21
CA ALA A 376 19.73 -7.62 -16.78
C ALA A 376 19.80 -6.14 -17.14
N ALA A 377 18.67 -5.58 -17.53
CA ALA A 377 18.52 -4.14 -17.70
C ALA A 377 18.57 -3.44 -16.34
N PHE A 378 19.23 -2.29 -16.29
CA PHE A 378 19.20 -1.37 -15.16
C PHE A 378 18.60 -0.06 -15.62
N THR A 379 17.42 0.28 -15.10
CA THR A 379 16.60 1.41 -15.56
C THR A 379 16.53 2.50 -14.50
N MET A 380 16.07 3.69 -14.88
CA MET A 380 15.79 4.77 -13.93
C MET A 380 14.83 4.34 -12.80
N THR A 381 13.89 3.43 -13.06
CA THR A 381 13.03 2.85 -12.02
C THR A 381 13.85 2.05 -11.01
N ASN A 382 14.89 1.34 -11.43
CA ASN A 382 15.79 0.64 -10.51
C ASN A 382 16.64 1.61 -9.68
N VAL A 383 17.10 2.71 -10.26
CA VAL A 383 17.81 3.78 -9.52
C VAL A 383 16.94 4.30 -8.38
N LYS A 384 15.72 4.75 -8.71
CA LYS A 384 14.77 5.29 -7.73
C LYS A 384 14.36 4.26 -6.68
N ALA A 385 14.14 3.01 -7.11
CA ALA A 385 13.81 1.91 -6.22
C ALA A 385 14.94 1.58 -5.23
N LEU A 386 16.22 1.66 -5.65
CA LEU A 386 17.36 1.46 -4.75
C LEU A 386 17.55 2.62 -3.77
N LEU A 387 17.31 3.86 -4.21
CA LEU A 387 17.34 5.03 -3.33
C LEU A 387 16.25 4.95 -2.24
N MET A 388 15.07 4.43 -2.58
CA MET A 388 13.99 4.17 -1.62
C MET A 388 14.38 3.09 -0.60
N VAL A 389 14.83 1.92 -1.07
CA VAL A 389 15.16 0.78 -0.19
C VAL A 389 16.32 1.07 0.77
N SER A 390 17.33 1.80 0.30
CA SER A 390 18.53 2.06 1.11
C SER A 390 18.24 2.92 2.36
N CYS A 391 17.00 3.39 2.52
CA CYS A 391 16.60 4.24 3.62
C CYS A 391 15.55 3.64 4.58
N ASP A 392 14.91 2.53 4.21
CA ASP A 392 13.89 1.86 5.04
C ASP A 392 14.47 0.80 6.00
N ASP A 393 15.78 0.53 5.93
CA ASP A 393 16.40 -0.62 6.63
C ASP A 393 16.81 -0.33 8.09
N HIS A 394 15.88 0.21 8.89
CA HIS A 394 16.10 0.49 10.32
C HIS A 394 15.23 -0.31 11.29
N ARG A 395 14.35 -1.18 10.81
CA ARG A 395 13.48 -2.01 11.67
C ARG A 395 13.34 -3.47 11.27
N ILE A 396 14.20 -3.97 10.38
CA ILE A 396 14.20 -5.39 9.99
C ILE A 396 15.49 -6.07 10.44
N TRP A 397 15.85 -5.91 11.72
CA TRP A 397 16.72 -6.82 12.46
C TRP A 397 16.35 -6.81 13.93
#